data_AF-A0A7W7CUV8-F1
#
_entry.id   AF-A0A7W7CUV8-F1
#
_cell.length_a   1.000
_cell.length_b   1.000
_cell.length_c   1.000
_cell.angle_alpha   90.00
_cell.angle_beta   90.00
_cell.angle_gamma   90.00
#
_symmetry.space_group_name_H-M   'P 1'
#
loop_
_entity.id
_entity.type
_entity.pdbx_description
1 polymer ?
#
loop_
_entity_poly.entity_id
_entity_poly.type
_entity_poly.pdbx_seq_one_letter_code
_entity_poly.pdbx_strand_id
1 'polypeptide(L)'
;MAAKHSVRVFGTARFILSSGAAILVLLVMWIAMRAVGPAEAANPPVQALPSPPRTTVAAPPPVISSTPSVSRAPSRTPSATPTRTRKTTSPAPSKTRPVVRTTPPPQTDVEATLSVGASWNEGYVAAVRVTNEGDRPVRWRVTVSHADLRNLALRGVWNASGNQQGESIVFSGGTLAPGAHADFGYQTSSSGRGKARPSACNALGGSCRVR
;
A
#
# COMPACT_ATOMS: atom_id res chain seq x y z
N MET A 1 -62.03 51.69 -22.05
CA MET A 1 -61.81 51.13 -20.69
C MET A 1 -61.32 49.71 -20.86
N ALA A 2 -60.11 49.42 -20.37
CA ALA A 2 -59.31 48.27 -20.76
C ALA A 2 -59.77 46.96 -20.09
N ALA A 3 -59.98 45.92 -20.90
CA ALA A 3 -60.24 44.55 -20.44
C ALA A 3 -58.92 43.87 -20.06
N LYS A 4 -58.84 43.40 -18.81
CA LYS A 4 -57.67 42.73 -18.23
C LYS A 4 -57.83 41.22 -18.39
N HIS A 5 -57.23 40.63 -19.42
CA HIS A 5 -57.19 39.18 -19.59
C HIS A 5 -56.18 38.56 -18.62
N SER A 6 -56.65 37.71 -17.71
CA SER A 6 -55.82 36.84 -16.88
C SER A 6 -55.54 35.54 -17.62
N VAL A 7 -54.31 35.37 -18.11
CA VAL A 7 -53.83 34.11 -18.68
C VAL A 7 -53.38 33.22 -17.52
N ARG A 8 -54.15 32.17 -17.20
CA ARG A 8 -53.69 31.09 -16.31
C ARG A 8 -52.92 30.07 -17.13
N VAL A 9 -51.61 30.04 -16.97
CA VAL A 9 -50.74 29.02 -17.56
C VAL A 9 -50.84 27.75 -16.68
N PHE A 10 -51.70 26.82 -17.09
CA PHE A 10 -51.73 25.44 -16.59
C PHE A 10 -50.86 24.59 -17.52
N GLY A 11 -49.66 24.17 -17.09
CA GLY A 11 -48.88 23.26 -17.95
C GLY A 11 -47.43 22.97 -17.57
N THR A 12 -47.13 22.50 -16.35
CA THR A 12 -45.77 22.02 -16.01
C THR A 12 -45.77 20.82 -15.05
N ALA A 13 -46.82 19.99 -15.02
CA ALA A 13 -46.88 18.84 -14.10
C ALA A 13 -46.81 17.46 -14.77
N ARG A 14 -46.68 17.37 -16.11
CA ARG A 14 -46.64 16.07 -16.83
C ARG A 14 -45.29 15.67 -17.42
N PHE A 15 -44.29 16.54 -17.42
CA PHE A 15 -42.98 16.22 -18.03
C PHE A 15 -41.95 15.59 -17.08
N ILE A 16 -42.10 15.74 -15.76
CA ILE A 16 -41.08 15.27 -14.81
C ILE A 16 -41.15 13.74 -14.57
N LEU A 17 -42.32 13.12 -14.72
CA LEU A 17 -42.47 11.66 -14.63
C LEU A 17 -41.91 10.91 -15.85
N SER A 18 -41.84 11.57 -17.02
CA SER A 18 -41.31 10.95 -18.25
C SER A 18 -39.78 10.84 -18.24
N SER A 19 -39.08 11.80 -17.65
CA SER A 19 -37.60 11.78 -17.61
C SER A 19 -37.06 10.67 -16.72
N GLY A 20 -37.73 10.37 -15.60
CA GLY A 20 -37.33 9.27 -14.72
C GLY A 20 -37.38 7.90 -15.42
N ALA A 21 -38.44 7.65 -16.19
CA ALA A 21 -38.58 6.42 -16.96
C ALA A 21 -37.53 6.32 -18.07
N ALA A 22 -37.26 7.42 -18.78
CA ALA A 22 -36.24 7.45 -19.84
C ALA A 22 -34.82 7.18 -19.31
N ILE A 23 -34.46 7.75 -18.15
CA ILE A 23 -33.17 7.51 -17.50
C ILE A 23 -33.03 6.05 -17.06
N LEU A 24 -34.08 5.45 -16.50
CA LEU A 24 -34.08 4.04 -16.10
C LEU A 24 -33.87 3.10 -17.29
N VAL A 25 -34.55 3.36 -18.41
CA VAL A 25 -34.37 2.56 -19.64
C VAL A 25 -32.95 2.70 -20.19
N LEU A 26 -32.39 3.92 -20.20
CA LEU A 26 -31.00 4.15 -20.60
C LEU A 26 -29.99 3.43 -19.68
N LEU A 27 -30.24 3.41 -18.37
CA LEU A 27 -29.38 2.74 -17.39
C LEU A 27 -29.43 1.21 -17.55
N VAL A 28 -30.62 0.63 -17.73
CA VAL A 28 -30.79 -0.80 -17.99
C VAL A 28 -30.15 -1.19 -19.32
N MET A 29 -30.33 -0.38 -20.37
CA MET A 29 -29.73 -0.61 -21.69
C MET A 29 -28.20 -0.49 -21.66
N TRP A 30 -27.64 0.45 -20.88
CA TRP A 30 -26.20 0.56 -20.66
C TRP A 30 -25.63 -0.66 -19.91
N ILE A 31 -26.33 -1.15 -18.89
CA ILE A 31 -25.94 -2.36 -18.16
C ILE A 31 -26.00 -3.59 -19.07
N ALA A 32 -27.06 -3.74 -19.89
CA ALA A 32 -27.19 -4.82 -20.85
C ALA A 32 -26.05 -4.80 -21.90
N MET A 33 -25.69 -3.63 -22.43
CA MET A 33 -24.57 -3.50 -23.37
C MET A 33 -23.21 -3.84 -22.74
N ARG A 34 -23.02 -3.68 -21.42
CA ARG A 34 -21.78 -4.09 -20.74
C ARG A 34 -21.78 -5.54 -20.26
N ALA A 35 -22.96 -6.14 -20.06
CA ALA A 35 -23.08 -7.55 -19.71
C ALA A 35 -22.89 -8.45 -20.95
N VAL A 36 -23.23 -7.97 -22.14
CA VAL A 36 -22.88 -8.62 -23.41
C VAL A 36 -21.48 -8.16 -23.85
N GLY A 37 -20.48 -8.54 -23.05
CA GLY A 37 -19.12 -8.67 -23.59
C GLY A 37 -19.11 -9.78 -24.66
N PRO A 38 -18.19 -9.76 -25.63
CA PRO A 38 -18.08 -10.81 -26.64
C PRO A 38 -17.70 -12.12 -25.97
N ALA A 39 -18.71 -12.88 -25.56
CA ALA A 39 -18.56 -14.31 -25.37
C ALA A 39 -18.40 -14.93 -26.78
N GLU A 40 -17.34 -15.70 -26.92
CA GLU A 40 -17.25 -16.81 -27.86
C GLU A 40 -17.13 -16.49 -29.36
N ALA A 41 -15.90 -16.18 -29.75
CA ALA A 41 -15.33 -16.65 -31.02
C ALA A 41 -14.00 -17.36 -30.75
N ALA A 42 -14.01 -18.45 -29.97
CA ALA A 42 -12.95 -19.48 -29.94
C ALA A 42 -13.33 -20.64 -28.99
N ASN A 43 -14.40 -21.38 -29.28
CA ASN A 43 -14.61 -22.71 -28.71
C ASN A 43 -14.76 -23.68 -29.88
N PRO A 44 -13.68 -24.31 -30.38
CA PRO A 44 -13.84 -25.42 -31.31
C PRO A 44 -14.61 -26.55 -30.59
N PRO A 45 -15.42 -27.34 -31.30
CA PRO A 45 -16.07 -28.49 -30.69
C PRO A 45 -15.00 -29.41 -30.11
N VAL A 46 -15.02 -29.59 -28.80
CA VAL A 46 -14.21 -30.58 -28.08
C VAL A 46 -14.64 -31.94 -28.60
N GLN A 47 -13.94 -32.44 -29.63
CA GLN A 47 -13.92 -33.86 -29.93
C GLN A 47 -13.27 -34.55 -28.73
N ALA A 48 -14.04 -35.39 -28.04
CA ALA A 48 -13.53 -36.22 -26.97
C ALA A 48 -12.46 -37.16 -27.53
N LEU A 49 -11.20 -36.85 -27.25
CA LEU A 49 -10.08 -37.73 -27.57
C LEU A 49 -10.05 -38.86 -26.53
N PRO A 50 -9.94 -40.14 -26.94
CA PRO A 50 -9.81 -41.25 -26.00
C PRO A 50 -8.56 -41.08 -25.15
N SER A 51 -8.70 -41.25 -23.83
CA SER A 51 -7.57 -41.21 -22.89
C SER A 51 -6.56 -42.31 -23.22
N PRO A 52 -5.25 -42.00 -23.30
CA PRO A 52 -4.23 -43.04 -23.40
C PRO A 52 -4.15 -43.86 -22.09
N PRO A 53 -3.78 -45.15 -22.17
CA PRO A 53 -3.57 -45.96 -20.98
C PRO A 53 -2.47 -45.34 -20.10
N ARG A 54 -2.71 -45.34 -18.79
CA ARG A 54 -1.72 -44.92 -17.79
C ARG A 54 -0.51 -45.86 -17.85
N THR A 55 0.59 -45.37 -18.40
CA THR A 55 1.89 -46.01 -18.20
C THR A 55 2.35 -45.69 -16.79
N THR A 56 2.31 -46.69 -15.90
CA THR A 56 3.10 -46.69 -14.66
C THR A 56 4.58 -46.67 -15.04
N VAL A 57 5.19 -45.48 -15.00
CA VAL A 57 6.64 -45.32 -15.15
C VAL A 57 7.27 -45.24 -13.76
N ALA A 58 8.28 -46.06 -13.59
CA ALA A 58 8.97 -46.39 -12.36
C ALA A 58 9.55 -45.17 -11.61
N ALA A 59 9.63 -45.34 -10.28
CA ALA A 59 10.30 -44.44 -9.36
C ALA A 59 11.74 -44.15 -9.79
N PRO A 60 12.20 -42.88 -9.76
CA PRO A 60 13.60 -42.56 -9.98
C PRO A 60 14.47 -43.03 -8.80
N PRO A 61 15.71 -43.49 -9.05
CA PRO A 61 16.67 -43.86 -8.00
C PRO A 61 17.16 -42.65 -7.20
N PRO A 62 17.68 -42.84 -5.97
CA PRO A 62 18.19 -41.76 -5.12
C PRO A 62 19.46 -41.15 -5.72
N VAL A 63 19.42 -39.84 -6.02
CA VAL A 63 20.60 -39.10 -6.48
C VAL A 63 21.36 -38.54 -5.28
N ILE A 64 22.56 -39.10 -5.17
CA ILE A 64 23.69 -38.89 -4.29
C ILE A 64 24.02 -37.42 -4.01
N SER A 65 24.35 -37.19 -2.75
CA SER A 65 24.94 -36.00 -2.14
C SER A 65 26.19 -35.49 -2.87
N SER A 66 26.27 -34.17 -3.10
CA SER A 66 27.53 -33.49 -3.40
C SER A 66 27.63 -32.20 -2.61
N THR A 67 28.34 -32.29 -1.49
CA THR A 67 28.79 -31.20 -0.62
C THR A 67 29.95 -30.46 -1.30
N PRO A 68 29.87 -29.14 -1.58
CA PRO A 68 31.07 -28.34 -1.81
C PRO A 68 31.62 -27.85 -0.48
N SER A 69 32.67 -28.52 -0.01
CA SER A 69 33.59 -28.03 1.01
C SER A 69 34.44 -26.91 0.39
N VAL A 70 34.24 -25.67 0.84
CA VAL A 70 35.15 -24.56 0.53
C VAL A 70 35.81 -24.10 1.83
N SER A 71 36.92 -24.74 2.13
CA SER A 71 37.93 -24.27 3.07
C SER A 71 38.85 -23.28 2.37
N ARG A 72 38.83 -22.01 2.77
CA ARG A 72 39.91 -21.04 2.52
C ARG A 72 40.04 -20.08 3.70
N ALA A 73 40.86 -20.48 4.67
CA ALA A 73 41.67 -19.55 5.44
C ALA A 73 42.92 -19.19 4.61
N PRO A 74 43.40 -17.93 4.65
CA PRO A 74 44.58 -17.72 5.47
C PRO A 74 44.62 -16.41 6.26
N SER A 75 45.18 -16.58 7.46
CA SER A 75 45.79 -15.63 8.38
C SER A 75 46.46 -14.41 7.73
N ARG A 76 46.17 -13.21 8.26
CA ARG A 76 47.07 -12.04 8.17
C ARG A 76 47.05 -11.25 9.48
N THR A 77 48.08 -11.45 10.27
CA THR A 77 48.64 -10.57 11.31
C THR A 77 50.15 -10.88 11.31
N PRO A 78 51.08 -10.01 11.73
CA PRO A 78 51.03 -8.60 12.16
C PRO A 78 52.03 -7.71 11.37
N SER A 79 52.04 -6.39 11.58
CA SER A 79 53.29 -5.62 11.51
C SER A 79 53.17 -4.32 12.31
N ALA A 80 53.98 -4.24 13.36
CA ALA A 80 54.23 -3.05 14.14
C ALA A 80 55.09 -2.06 13.35
N THR A 81 54.80 -0.76 13.47
CA THR A 81 55.79 0.30 13.25
C THR A 81 55.64 1.34 14.37
N PRO A 82 56.64 1.48 15.27
CA PRO A 82 56.72 2.54 16.25
C PRO A 82 57.51 3.72 15.69
N THR A 83 56.94 4.94 15.69
CA THR A 83 57.70 6.17 15.40
C THR A 83 57.30 7.32 16.31
N ARG A 84 57.97 7.38 17.47
CA ARG A 84 58.81 8.50 17.94
C ARG A 84 58.23 9.93 17.98
N THR A 85 57.85 10.32 19.19
CA THR A 85 58.15 11.57 19.93
C THR A 85 58.45 12.86 19.15
N ARG A 86 57.57 13.89 19.27
CA ARG A 86 58.02 15.29 19.37
C ARG A 86 57.04 16.27 20.04
N LYS A 87 57.56 16.90 21.11
CA LYS A 87 57.35 18.25 21.64
C LYS A 87 55.97 18.69 22.15
N THR A 88 55.91 18.66 23.48
CA THR A 88 55.52 19.75 24.39
C THR A 88 55.32 21.12 23.75
N THR A 89 54.08 21.57 23.70
CA THR A 89 53.68 22.94 24.06
C THR A 89 52.40 22.83 24.86
N SER A 90 52.45 23.26 26.11
CA SER A 90 51.33 23.33 27.04
C SER A 90 50.59 24.65 26.82
N PRO A 91 49.30 24.65 26.43
CA PRO A 91 48.42 25.80 26.60
C PRO A 91 47.54 25.60 27.85
N ALA A 92 47.51 26.64 28.66
CA ALA A 92 46.70 26.89 29.86
C ALA A 92 45.40 26.08 30.06
N PRO A 93 45.05 25.70 31.31
CA PRO A 93 43.76 25.08 31.63
C PRO A 93 42.62 26.09 31.47
N SER A 94 42.04 26.14 30.28
CA SER A 94 40.77 26.83 30.05
C SER A 94 39.67 26.03 30.75
N LYS A 95 39.00 26.65 31.73
CA LYS A 95 37.80 26.12 32.38
C LYS A 95 36.67 26.03 31.34
N THR A 96 36.66 24.96 30.55
CA THR A 96 35.58 24.68 29.61
C THR A 96 34.38 24.19 30.40
N ARG A 97 33.42 25.10 30.61
CA ARG A 97 32.08 24.79 31.09
C ARG A 97 31.50 23.64 30.23
N PRO A 98 30.94 22.57 30.81
CA PRO A 98 30.32 21.50 30.03
C PRO A 98 29.15 22.10 29.25
N VAL A 99 29.31 22.23 27.93
CA VAL A 99 28.20 22.51 27.03
C VAL A 99 27.41 21.22 26.95
N VAL A 100 26.30 21.16 27.69
CA VAL A 100 25.29 20.11 27.52
C VAL A 100 24.72 20.28 26.12
N ARG A 101 25.24 19.54 25.15
CA ARG A 101 24.58 19.38 23.84
C ARG A 101 23.30 18.59 24.10
N THR A 102 22.18 19.28 24.18
CA THR A 102 20.86 18.67 24.01
C THR A 102 20.79 18.16 22.58
N THR A 103 21.06 16.86 22.38
CA THR A 103 20.85 16.21 21.09
C THR A 103 19.36 16.31 20.75
N PRO A 104 18.98 16.92 19.62
CA PRO A 104 17.59 16.91 19.17
C PRO A 104 17.09 15.46 19.09
N PRO A 105 15.81 15.19 19.44
CA PRO A 105 15.25 13.86 19.27
C PRO A 105 15.44 13.42 17.81
N PRO A 106 15.82 12.15 17.55
CA PRO A 106 16.05 11.68 16.20
C PRO A 106 14.75 11.79 15.38
N GLN A 107 14.68 12.77 14.49
CA GLN A 107 13.64 12.82 13.47
C GLN A 107 13.91 11.68 12.49
N THR A 108 12.86 10.94 12.14
CA THR A 108 12.95 9.85 11.17
C THR A 108 12.21 10.33 9.93
N ASP A 109 12.95 10.74 8.90
CA ASP A 109 12.38 11.30 7.68
C ASP A 109 11.80 10.19 6.79
N VAL A 110 10.69 9.59 7.22
CA VAL A 110 9.96 8.59 6.43
C VAL A 110 8.75 9.25 5.79
N GLU A 111 8.72 9.27 4.46
CA GLU A 111 7.55 9.71 3.70
C GLU A 111 6.71 8.48 3.28
N ALA A 112 5.39 8.59 3.37
CA ALA A 112 4.49 7.62 2.77
C ALA A 112 3.42 8.26 1.87
N THR A 113 3.10 7.59 0.76
CA THR A 113 1.99 7.96 -0.12
C THR A 113 1.00 6.81 -0.17
N LEU A 114 -0.24 7.07 0.22
CA LEU A 114 -1.36 6.13 0.15
C LEU A 114 -2.26 6.50 -1.03
N SER A 115 -2.56 5.53 -1.88
CA SER A 115 -3.48 5.68 -3.01
C SER A 115 -4.58 4.62 -2.94
N VAL A 116 -5.85 5.03 -3.02
CA VAL A 116 -6.98 4.10 -3.12
C VAL A 116 -7.17 3.68 -4.58
N GLY A 117 -6.98 2.39 -4.88
CA GLY A 117 -7.07 1.87 -6.25
C GLY A 117 -8.49 1.51 -6.66
N ALA A 118 -9.18 0.72 -5.83
CA ALA A 118 -10.57 0.31 -6.05
C ALA A 118 -11.38 0.55 -4.77
N SER A 119 -12.61 1.04 -4.90
CA SER A 119 -13.52 1.24 -3.76
C SER A 119 -14.96 0.87 -4.13
N TRP A 120 -15.64 0.29 -3.15
CA TRP A 120 -17.06 -0.03 -3.20
C TRP A 120 -17.74 0.49 -1.91
N ASN A 121 -19.02 0.18 -1.73
CA ASN A 121 -19.79 0.71 -0.59
C ASN A 121 -19.18 0.27 0.75
N GLU A 122 -18.73 -0.97 0.84
CA GLU A 122 -18.36 -1.60 2.10
C GLU A 122 -16.87 -1.91 2.19
N GLY A 123 -16.02 -1.31 1.35
CA GLY A 123 -14.60 -1.61 1.37
C GLY A 123 -13.82 -0.96 0.25
N TYR A 124 -12.50 -1.13 0.33
CA TYR A 124 -11.58 -0.64 -0.68
C TYR A 124 -10.28 -1.43 -0.66
N VAL A 125 -9.51 -1.26 -1.74
CA VAL A 125 -8.14 -1.72 -1.90
C VAL A 125 -7.25 -0.50 -2.07
N ALA A 126 -6.17 -0.43 -1.28
CA ALA A 126 -5.18 0.65 -1.36
C ALA A 126 -3.76 0.10 -1.52
N ALA A 127 -2.94 0.91 -2.17
CA ALA A 127 -1.50 0.73 -2.27
C ALA A 127 -0.81 1.85 -1.49
N VAL A 128 0.31 1.53 -0.84
CA VAL A 128 1.10 2.47 -0.07
C VAL A 128 2.56 2.31 -0.46
N ARG A 129 3.19 3.42 -0.83
CA ARG A 129 4.64 3.53 -1.02
C ARG A 129 5.25 4.23 0.18
N VAL A 130 6.29 3.64 0.75
CA VAL A 130 7.03 4.19 1.90
C VAL A 130 8.47 4.41 1.48
N THR A 131 8.99 5.61 1.68
CA THR A 131 10.36 6.01 1.33
C THR A 131 11.08 6.50 2.58
N ASN A 132 12.32 6.05 2.78
CA ASN A 132 13.20 6.62 3.79
C ASN A 132 14.01 7.75 3.16
N GLU A 133 13.66 8.99 3.47
CA GLU A 133 14.35 10.21 3.02
C GLU A 133 15.49 10.61 3.96
N GLY A 134 15.63 9.93 5.10
CA GLY A 134 16.68 10.19 6.08
C GLY A 134 18.05 9.66 5.65
N ASP A 135 19.05 9.96 6.48
CA ASP A 135 20.46 9.59 6.26
C ASP A 135 20.85 8.25 6.93
N ARG A 136 19.92 7.59 7.64
CA ARG A 136 20.15 6.34 8.37
C ARG A 136 19.13 5.26 8.02
N PRO A 137 19.49 3.97 8.13
CA PRO A 137 18.52 2.89 7.99
C PRO A 137 17.41 2.99 9.05
N VAL A 138 16.16 2.80 8.64
CA VAL A 138 14.97 2.91 9.51
C VAL A 138 14.07 1.69 9.37
N ARG A 139 13.52 1.22 10.48
CA ARG A 139 12.41 0.25 10.44
C ARG A 139 11.11 1.02 10.30
N TRP A 140 10.47 0.91 9.15
CA TRP A 140 9.32 1.74 8.84
C TRP A 140 8.03 1.23 9.51
N ARG A 141 7.14 2.19 9.80
CA ARG A 141 5.78 1.98 10.28
C ARG A 141 4.87 3.05 9.70
N VAL A 142 3.68 2.64 9.28
CA VAL A 142 2.63 3.53 8.76
C VAL A 142 1.34 3.25 9.52
N THR A 143 0.70 4.29 10.03
CA THR A 143 -0.62 4.21 10.66
C THR A 143 -1.64 4.88 9.74
N VAL A 144 -2.68 4.15 9.39
CA VAL A 144 -3.81 4.66 8.59
C VAL A 144 -5.05 4.68 9.48
N SER A 145 -5.67 5.85 9.58
CA SER A 145 -6.90 6.03 10.37
C SER A 145 -8.11 6.14 9.46
N HIS A 146 -9.25 5.71 9.98
CA HIS A 146 -10.55 5.84 9.33
C HIS A 146 -11.47 6.68 10.21
N ALA A 147 -12.40 7.39 9.58
CA ALA A 147 -13.46 8.11 10.27
C ALA A 147 -14.80 7.63 9.74
N ASP A 148 -15.82 7.66 10.59
CA ASP A 148 -17.21 7.37 10.24
C ASP A 148 -17.48 5.94 9.72
N LEU A 149 -16.57 4.99 9.98
CA LEU A 149 -16.73 3.59 9.61
C LEU A 149 -17.15 2.75 10.81
N ARG A 150 -18.09 1.82 10.61
CA ARG A 150 -18.48 0.83 11.63
C ARG A 150 -17.98 -0.54 11.21
N ASN A 151 -17.55 -1.36 12.17
CA ASN A 151 -17.07 -2.72 11.90
C ASN A 151 -15.99 -2.74 10.81
N LEU A 152 -15.05 -1.79 10.86
CA LEU A 152 -13.85 -1.85 10.03
C LEU A 152 -13.18 -3.22 10.24
N ALA A 153 -12.76 -3.86 9.16
CA ALA A 153 -12.05 -5.12 9.20
C ALA A 153 -10.97 -5.12 8.11
N LEU A 154 -9.73 -5.36 8.53
CA LEU A 154 -8.62 -5.66 7.64
C LEU A 154 -8.80 -7.06 7.05
N ARG A 155 -8.93 -7.14 5.72
CA ARG A 155 -9.23 -8.39 5.00
C ARG A 155 -8.00 -9.07 4.44
N GLY A 156 -7.00 -8.29 4.04
CA GLY A 156 -5.77 -8.80 3.48
C GLY A 156 -4.69 -7.73 3.45
N VAL A 157 -3.44 -8.19 3.53
CA VAL A 157 -2.23 -7.37 3.42
C VAL A 157 -1.24 -8.15 2.57
N TRP A 158 -0.53 -7.44 1.69
CA TRP A 158 0.57 -8.01 0.92
C TRP A 158 1.81 -7.12 1.04
N ASN A 159 3.00 -7.76 1.05
CA ASN A 159 4.31 -7.12 1.17
C ASN A 159 4.53 -6.30 2.47
N ALA A 160 3.69 -6.51 3.49
CA ALA A 160 3.81 -5.88 4.80
C ALA A 160 3.10 -6.72 5.88
N SER A 161 3.34 -6.39 7.14
CA SER A 161 2.54 -6.84 8.26
C SER A 161 1.54 -5.76 8.65
N GLY A 162 0.26 -6.09 8.77
CA GLY A 162 -0.79 -5.17 9.21
C GLY A 162 -1.45 -5.64 10.51
N ASN A 163 -1.68 -4.71 11.43
CA ASN A 163 -2.41 -4.95 12.67
C ASN A 163 -3.49 -3.88 12.85
N GLN A 164 -4.73 -4.31 12.96
CA GLN A 164 -5.85 -3.39 13.16
C GLN A 164 -6.04 -3.08 14.66
N GLN A 165 -6.28 -1.81 14.96
CA GLN A 165 -6.47 -1.26 16.30
C GLN A 165 -7.68 -0.31 16.27
N GLY A 166 -8.87 -0.85 16.50
CA GLY A 166 -10.12 -0.09 16.37
C GLY A 166 -10.33 0.42 14.94
N GLU A 167 -10.38 1.74 14.79
CA GLU A 167 -10.55 2.46 13.51
C GLU A 167 -9.22 2.72 12.78
N SER A 168 -8.09 2.39 13.42
CA SER A 168 -6.75 2.55 12.86
C SER A 168 -6.16 1.22 12.44
N ILE A 169 -5.32 1.24 11.42
CA ILE A 169 -4.55 0.07 10.96
C ILE A 169 -3.08 0.45 10.92
N VAL A 170 -2.26 -0.33 11.62
CA VAL A 170 -0.82 -0.11 11.71
C VAL A 170 -0.11 -1.13 10.82
N PHE A 171 0.61 -0.63 9.83
CA PHE A 171 1.45 -1.39 8.92
C PHE A 171 2.92 -1.24 9.28
N SER A 172 3.68 -2.31 9.11
CA SER A 172 5.13 -2.32 9.32
C SER A 172 5.80 -3.36 8.43
N GLY A 173 7.10 -3.18 8.22
CA GLY A 173 7.91 -4.15 7.47
C GLY A 173 9.37 -4.17 7.92
N GLY A 174 10.24 -4.47 6.96
CA GLY A 174 11.69 -4.53 7.16
C GLY A 174 12.34 -3.15 7.34
N THR A 175 13.67 -3.16 7.40
CA THR A 175 14.49 -1.94 7.45
C THR A 175 14.70 -1.37 6.05
N LEU A 176 14.53 -0.07 5.88
CA LEU A 176 14.85 0.67 4.66
C LEU A 176 16.16 1.43 4.84
N ALA A 177 17.11 1.21 3.93
CA ALA A 177 18.30 2.06 3.84
C ALA A 177 17.93 3.50 3.42
N PRO A 178 18.83 4.49 3.61
CA PRO A 178 18.65 5.84 3.06
C PRO A 178 18.31 5.82 1.57
N GLY A 179 17.26 6.55 1.16
CA GLY A 179 16.76 6.61 -0.21
C GLY A 179 16.02 5.36 -0.70
N ALA A 180 15.95 4.27 0.10
CA ALA A 180 15.22 3.08 -0.26
C ALA A 180 13.71 3.24 -0.03
N HIS A 181 12.92 2.44 -0.73
CA HIS A 181 11.46 2.39 -0.58
C HIS A 181 10.93 0.97 -0.47
N ALA A 182 9.72 0.84 0.07
CA ALA A 182 8.92 -0.37 0.07
C ALA A 182 7.50 -0.05 -0.41
N ASP A 183 6.93 -0.96 -1.18
CA ASP A 183 5.54 -0.89 -1.64
C ASP A 183 4.74 -2.04 -1.04
N PHE A 184 3.59 -1.70 -0.45
CA PHE A 184 2.66 -2.67 0.08
C PHE A 184 1.24 -2.29 -0.28
N GLY A 185 0.30 -3.19 -0.02
CA GLY A 185 -1.11 -2.85 -0.11
C GLY A 185 -1.94 -3.68 0.83
N TYR A 186 -3.20 -3.26 0.92
CA TYR A 186 -4.15 -3.88 1.82
C TYR A 186 -5.58 -3.71 1.32
N GLN A 187 -6.44 -4.57 1.83
CA GLN A 187 -7.87 -4.53 1.59
C GLN A 187 -8.59 -4.37 2.92
N THR A 188 -9.58 -3.50 2.96
CA THR A 188 -10.48 -3.37 4.10
C THR A 188 -11.92 -3.66 3.70
N SER A 189 -12.72 -3.99 4.70
CA SER A 189 -14.17 -3.86 4.62
C SER A 189 -14.69 -3.05 5.81
N SER A 190 -15.85 -2.43 5.67
CA SER A 190 -16.57 -1.78 6.75
C SER A 190 -18.07 -1.83 6.49
N SER A 191 -18.86 -1.82 7.55
CA SER A 191 -20.29 -1.54 7.48
C SER A 191 -20.57 -0.05 7.72
N GLY A 192 -21.60 0.50 7.09
CA GLY A 192 -21.98 1.91 7.27
C GLY A 192 -22.54 2.54 6.00
N ARG A 193 -23.04 3.78 6.14
CA ARG A 193 -23.45 4.59 4.98
C ARG A 193 -22.24 5.37 4.48
N GLY A 194 -21.89 5.21 3.20
CA GLY A 194 -20.80 5.94 2.56
C GLY A 194 -19.76 5.01 1.91
N LYS A 195 -18.87 5.56 1.09
CA LYS A 195 -17.75 4.82 0.53
C LYS A 195 -16.65 4.70 1.59
N ALA A 196 -16.26 3.47 1.91
CA ALA A 196 -15.13 3.21 2.80
C ALA A 196 -13.85 3.87 2.25
N ARG A 197 -13.21 4.72 3.05
CA ARG A 197 -11.97 5.42 2.68
C ARG A 197 -11.16 5.78 3.92
N PRO A 198 -9.82 5.87 3.80
CA PRO A 198 -8.98 6.37 4.87
C PRO A 198 -9.23 7.87 5.09
N SER A 199 -9.19 8.31 6.35
CA SER A 199 -9.35 9.71 6.74
C SER A 199 -8.01 10.40 7.03
N ALA A 200 -7.03 9.65 7.51
CA ALA A 200 -5.69 10.15 7.79
C ALA A 200 -4.63 9.06 7.60
N CYS A 201 -3.38 9.49 7.40
CA CYS A 201 -2.23 8.61 7.34
C CYS A 201 -1.04 9.28 8.05
N ASN A 202 -0.20 8.49 8.72
CA ASN A 202 1.01 8.95 9.39
C ASN A 202 2.13 7.92 9.21
N ALA A 203 3.34 8.36 8.86
CA ALA A 203 4.53 7.54 8.79
C ALA A 203 5.47 7.88 9.96
N LEU A 204 6.16 6.88 10.51
CA LEU A 204 7.04 7.05 11.67
C LEU A 204 8.04 8.20 11.47
N GLY A 205 7.83 9.29 12.22
CA GLY A 205 8.73 10.45 12.25
C GLY A 205 8.62 11.42 11.07
N GLY A 206 7.79 11.12 10.07
CA GLY A 206 7.67 11.90 8.84
C GLY A 206 6.24 12.14 8.41
N SER A 207 6.04 12.33 7.10
CA SER A 207 4.74 12.72 6.54
C SER A 207 4.08 11.55 5.81
N CYS A 208 2.75 11.52 5.82
CA CYS A 208 2.02 10.63 4.92
C CYS A 208 0.86 11.37 4.25
N ARG A 209 0.75 11.22 2.93
CA ARG A 209 -0.32 11.84 2.13
C ARG A 209 -1.26 10.78 1.57
N VAL A 210 -2.55 11.02 1.72
CA VAL A 210 -3.62 10.27 1.03
C VAL A 210 -3.88 10.96 -0.32
N ARG A 211 -3.87 10.18 -1.41
CA ARG A 211 -4.16 10.62 -2.79
C ARG A 211 -5.44 9.99 -3.31
#